data_AF-A0A936IDK4-F1
#
_entry.id   AF-A0A936IDK4-F1
#
_cell.length_a   1.000
_cell.length_b   1.000
_cell.length_c   1.000
_cell.angle_alpha   90.00
_cell.angle_beta   90.00
_cell.angle_gamma   90.00
#
_symmetry.space_group_name_H-M   'P 1'
#
loop_
_entity.id
_entity.type
_entity.pdbx_description
1 polymer ?
#
loop_
_entity_poly.entity_id
_entity_poly.type
_entity_poly.pdbx_seq_one_letter_code
_entity_poly.pdbx_strand_id
1 'polypeptide(L)'
;MSAERSGNGRNGRDARGRFVKGCAGGPGNPHARRVAALRSALLARIGPAELGEIVAAMLEAARAGDVAAAKLLLSYSLGEPAALDLLARLEALEAAAACAAAGGGAS
;
A
#
# COMPACT_ATOMS: atom_id res chain seq x y z
N MET A 1 -17.56 29.21 -10.28
CA MET A 1 -18.16 27.87 -10.41
C MET A 1 -18.00 27.15 -9.08
N SER A 2 -18.96 27.37 -8.18
CA SER A 2 -18.95 26.83 -6.81
C SER A 2 -19.58 25.44 -6.83
N ALA A 3 -18.81 24.40 -6.50
CA ALA A 3 -19.32 23.05 -6.39
C ALA A 3 -20.40 22.96 -5.31
N GLU A 4 -21.62 22.62 -5.72
CA GLU A 4 -22.74 22.33 -4.82
C GLU A 4 -22.35 21.18 -3.89
N ARG A 5 -22.16 21.50 -2.61
CA ARG A 5 -21.88 20.51 -1.57
C ARG A 5 -23.18 19.79 -1.22
N SER A 6 -23.22 18.48 -1.49
CA SER A 6 -24.33 17.61 -1.11
C SER A 6 -24.66 17.75 0.38
N GLY A 7 -25.92 18.11 0.67
CA GLY A 7 -26.42 18.32 2.03
C GLY A 7 -26.59 17.01 2.79
N ASN A 8 -25.54 16.58 3.50
CA ASN A 8 -25.61 15.40 4.37
C ASN A 8 -26.27 15.73 5.72
N GLY A 9 -27.58 15.93 5.71
CA GLY A 9 -28.38 15.90 6.93
C GLY A 9 -28.52 14.45 7.45
N ARG A 10 -28.09 14.21 8.71
CA ARG A 10 -28.32 13.01 9.56
C ARG A 10 -27.30 11.83 9.53
N ASN A 11 -26.18 11.90 8.81
CA ASN A 11 -25.21 10.78 8.73
C ASN A 11 -24.00 10.89 9.67
N GLY A 12 -24.10 11.64 10.77
CA GLY A 12 -22.97 11.87 11.67
C GLY A 12 -21.81 12.62 11.00
N ARG A 13 -22.05 13.45 9.98
CA ARG A 13 -20.98 14.25 9.37
C ARG A 13 -21.30 15.73 9.47
N ASP A 14 -20.27 16.57 9.60
CA ASP A 14 -20.42 18.02 9.59
C ASP A 14 -20.70 18.57 8.18
N ALA A 15 -21.02 19.85 8.07
CA ALA A 15 -21.25 20.55 6.78
C ALA A 15 -20.01 20.58 5.85
N ARG A 16 -18.86 20.09 6.33
CA ARG A 16 -17.62 19.93 5.55
C ARG A 16 -17.34 18.45 5.24
N GLY A 17 -18.28 17.54 5.54
CA GLY A 17 -18.18 16.12 5.25
C GLY A 17 -17.32 15.31 6.23
N ARG A 18 -16.87 15.90 7.35
CA ARG A 18 -16.02 15.23 8.34
C ARG A 18 -16.86 14.51 9.38
N PHE A 19 -16.33 13.42 9.92
CA PHE A 19 -16.93 12.72 11.04
C PHE A 19 -16.92 13.59 12.30
N VAL A 20 -18.07 13.72 12.95
CA VAL A 20 -18.19 14.44 14.24
C VAL A 20 -17.97 13.49 15.43
N LYS A 21 -17.72 14.04 16.62
CA LYS A 21 -17.65 13.22 17.83
C LYS A 21 -19.00 12.53 18.06
N GLY A 22 -18.98 11.21 18.24
CA GLY A 22 -20.20 10.40 18.39
C GLY A 22 -20.81 9.88 17.07
N CYS A 23 -20.08 9.90 15.96
CA CYS A 23 -20.51 9.16 14.77
C CYS A 23 -20.73 7.69 15.11
N ALA A 24 -21.88 7.15 14.73
CA ALA A 24 -22.00 5.72 14.56
C ALA A 24 -20.90 5.28 13.58
N GLY A 25 -20.09 4.29 13.98
CA GLY A 25 -19.18 3.63 13.05
C GLY A 25 -19.98 3.15 11.84
N GLY A 26 -19.32 3.01 10.69
CA GLY A 26 -19.94 2.33 9.55
C GLY A 26 -20.45 0.96 10.00
N PRO A 27 -21.40 0.34 9.27
CA PRO A 27 -22.10 -0.89 9.66
C PRO A 27 -21.21 -2.12 9.92
N GLY A 28 -19.88 -1.98 9.86
CA GLY A 28 -18.91 -3.05 9.97
C GLY A 28 -18.92 -3.91 8.70
N ASN A 29 -17.82 -4.62 8.45
CA ASN A 29 -17.85 -5.67 7.45
C ASN A 29 -18.44 -6.94 8.12
N PRO A 30 -19.59 -7.46 7.66
CA PRO A 30 -20.24 -8.64 8.25
C PRO A 30 -19.34 -9.89 8.23
N HIS A 31 -18.36 -9.93 7.34
CA HIS A 31 -17.39 -11.01 7.22
C HIS A 31 -16.06 -10.74 7.93
N ALA A 32 -15.89 -9.58 8.59
CA ALA A 32 -14.62 -9.20 9.20
C ALA A 32 -14.05 -10.28 10.11
N ARG A 33 -14.89 -10.81 11.01
CA ARG A 33 -14.50 -11.88 11.95
C ARG A 33 -14.08 -13.16 11.23
N ARG A 34 -14.81 -13.56 10.19
CA ARG A 34 -14.51 -14.77 9.41
C ARG A 34 -13.22 -14.62 8.62
N VAL A 35 -13.02 -13.47 7.98
CA VAL A 35 -11.78 -13.16 7.23
C VAL A 35 -10.57 -13.11 8.16
N ALA A 36 -10.71 -12.50 9.34
CA ALA A 36 -9.65 -12.47 10.35
C ALA A 36 -9.24 -13.89 10.76
N ALA A 37 -10.21 -14.77 11.05
CA ALA A 37 -9.93 -16.16 11.39
C ALA A 37 -9.20 -16.91 10.26
N LEU A 38 -9.63 -16.73 9.00
CA LEU A 38 -8.96 -17.35 7.85
C LEU A 38 -7.54 -16.84 7.65
N ARG A 39 -7.30 -15.53 7.82
CA ARG A 39 -5.95 -14.95 7.74
C ARG A 39 -5.05 -15.49 8.83
N SER A 40 -5.54 -15.56 10.08
CA SER A 40 -4.76 -16.14 11.17
C SER A 40 -4.40 -17.60 10.91
N ALA A 41 -5.35 -18.40 10.42
CA ALA A 41 -5.09 -19.80 10.07
C ALA A 41 -4.08 -19.94 8.91
N LEU A 42 -4.15 -19.06 7.92
CA LEU A 42 -3.21 -19.04 6.80
C LEU A 42 -1.79 -18.70 7.26
N LEU A 43 -1.63 -17.62 8.03
CA LEU A 43 -0.33 -17.18 8.55
C LEU A 43 0.29 -18.18 9.54
N ALA A 44 -0.53 -18.96 10.25
CA ALA A 44 -0.05 -20.02 11.12
C ALA A 44 0.52 -21.23 10.35
N ARG A 45 0.17 -21.39 9.06
CA ARG A 45 0.57 -22.53 8.22
C ARG A 45 1.67 -22.19 7.23
N ILE A 46 1.69 -20.97 6.72
CA ILE A 46 2.71 -20.53 5.76
C ILE A 46 3.94 -20.06 6.53
N GLY A 47 4.92 -20.95 6.66
CA GLY A 47 6.25 -20.63 7.14
C GLY A 47 7.21 -20.24 6.00
N PRO A 48 8.48 -19.95 6.34
CA PRO A 48 9.49 -19.60 5.34
C PRO A 48 9.75 -20.70 4.31
N ALA A 49 9.66 -21.97 4.72
CA ALA A 49 9.90 -23.11 3.85
C ALA A 49 8.77 -23.25 2.81
N GLU A 50 7.52 -23.23 3.26
CA GLU A 50 6.35 -23.33 2.38
C GLU A 50 6.28 -22.14 1.42
N LEU A 51 6.64 -20.94 1.90
CA LEU A 51 6.73 -19.76 1.05
C LEU A 51 7.80 -19.93 -0.03
N GLY A 52 8.95 -20.51 0.30
CA GLY A 52 10.02 -20.82 -0.65
C GLY A 52 9.55 -21.77 -1.77
N GLU A 53 8.82 -22.83 -1.42
CA GLU A 53 8.26 -23.77 -2.40
C GLU A 53 7.23 -23.11 -3.33
N ILE A 54 6.35 -22.26 -2.78
CA ILE A 54 5.37 -21.50 -3.56
C ILE A 54 6.08 -20.57 -4.55
N VAL A 55 7.10 -19.85 -4.10
CA VAL A 55 7.88 -18.94 -4.96
C VAL A 55 8.62 -19.71 -6.05
N ALA A 56 9.19 -20.88 -5.73
CA ALA A 56 9.82 -21.75 -6.73
C ALA A 56 8.83 -22.18 -7.82
N ALA A 57 7.62 -22.61 -7.43
CA ALA A 57 6.57 -22.96 -8.38
C ALA A 57 6.13 -21.74 -9.23
N MET A 58 6.01 -20.56 -8.62
CA MET A 58 5.70 -19.32 -9.36
C MET A 58 6.80 -18.93 -10.34
N LEU A 59 8.08 -19.16 -10.01
CA LEU A 59 9.20 -18.92 -10.91
C LEU A 59 9.13 -19.83 -12.14
N GLU A 60 8.84 -21.11 -11.96
CA GLU A 60 8.66 -22.04 -13.08
C GLU A 60 7.47 -21.66 -13.95
N ALA A 61 6.33 -21.29 -13.35
CA ALA A 61 5.16 -20.80 -14.08
C ALA A 61 5.46 -19.52 -14.88
N ALA A 62 6.18 -18.57 -14.27
CA ALA A 62 6.59 -17.34 -14.95
C ALA A 62 7.54 -17.63 -16.12
N ARG A 63 8.49 -18.56 -15.96
CA ARG A 63 9.38 -19.02 -17.04
C ARG A 63 8.61 -19.68 -18.18
N ALA A 64 7.53 -20.40 -17.87
CA ALA A 64 6.63 -20.99 -18.85
C ALA A 64 5.72 -19.98 -19.56
N GLY A 65 5.74 -18.70 -19.16
CA GLY A 65 4.98 -17.62 -19.80
C GLY A 65 3.72 -17.18 -19.05
N ASP A 66 3.51 -17.62 -17.81
CA ASP A 66 2.44 -17.07 -16.98
C ASP A 66 2.73 -15.61 -16.58
N VAL A 67 2.05 -14.69 -17.26
CA VAL A 67 2.17 -13.25 -17.06
C VAL A 67 1.72 -12.81 -15.67
N ALA A 68 0.77 -13.50 -15.05
CA ALA A 68 0.29 -13.16 -13.72
C ALA A 68 1.34 -13.54 -12.64
N ALA A 69 1.95 -14.72 -12.76
CA ALA A 69 3.05 -15.13 -11.91
C ALA A 69 4.25 -14.19 -12.06
N ALA A 70 4.63 -13.86 -13.31
CA ALA A 70 5.71 -12.91 -13.59
C ALA A 70 5.43 -11.52 -13.00
N LYS A 71 4.20 -11.00 -13.15
CA LYS A 71 3.81 -9.70 -12.59
C LYS A 71 3.94 -9.68 -11.07
N LEU A 72 3.46 -10.71 -10.38
CA LEU A 72 3.57 -10.80 -8.92
C LEU A 72 5.04 -10.81 -8.50
N LEU A 73 5.87 -11.69 -9.08
CA LEU A 73 7.29 -11.77 -8.76
C LEU A 73 7.99 -10.43 -8.99
N LEU A 74 7.82 -9.80 -10.15
CA LEU A 74 8.45 -8.52 -10.47
C LEU A 74 7.96 -7.39 -9.53
N SER A 75 6.66 -7.32 -9.23
CA SER A 75 6.12 -6.28 -8.33
C SER A 75 6.62 -6.37 -6.90
N TYR A 76 6.96 -7.56 -6.41
CA TYR A 76 7.46 -7.75 -5.05
C TYR A 76 8.98 -7.78 -4.96
N SER A 77 9.68 -8.11 -6.04
CA SER A 77 11.16 -8.12 -6.08
C SER A 77 11.75 -6.78 -6.51
N LEU A 78 11.21 -6.18 -7.57
CA LEU A 78 11.68 -4.91 -8.12
C LEU A 78 10.76 -3.76 -7.72
N GLY A 79 9.52 -4.00 -7.31
CA GLY A 79 8.56 -2.93 -7.06
C GLY A 79 7.82 -2.49 -8.32
N GLU A 80 6.84 -1.60 -8.15
CA GLU A 80 6.21 -0.91 -9.27
C GLU A 80 7.24 0.00 -9.96
N PRO A 81 7.38 -0.03 -11.30
CA PRO A 81 8.35 0.80 -12.01
C PRO A 81 8.26 2.29 -11.66
N ALA A 82 7.04 2.80 -11.46
CA ALA A 82 6.81 4.19 -11.05
C ALA A 82 7.23 4.47 -9.59
N ALA A 83 7.10 3.48 -8.70
CA ALA A 83 7.51 3.63 -7.31
C ALA A 83 9.04 3.66 -7.16
N LEU A 84 9.75 2.82 -7.94
CA LEU A 84 11.22 2.84 -7.97
C LEU A 84 11.79 4.17 -8.49
N ASP A 85 11.21 4.70 -9.57
CA ASP A 85 11.64 5.98 -10.14
C ASP A 85 11.48 7.14 -9.14
N LEU A 86 10.35 7.17 -8.42
CA LEU A 86 10.11 8.15 -7.35
C LEU A 86 11.12 8.03 -6.20
N LEU A 87 11.45 6.80 -5.79
CA LEU A 87 12.47 6.56 -4.76
C LEU A 87 13.85 7.08 -5.20
N ALA A 88 14.29 6.73 -6.41
CA ALA A 88 15.54 7.21 -6.96
C ALA A 88 15.58 8.74 -7.08
N ARG A 89 14.45 9.36 -7.45
CA ARG A 89 14.34 10.81 -7.52
C ARG A 89 14.42 11.47 -6.14
N LEU A 90 13.83 10.87 -5.11
CA LEU A 90 13.93 11.35 -3.73
C LEU A 90 15.36 11.28 -3.21
N GLU A 91 16.05 10.14 -3.40
CA GLU A 91 17.46 9.98 -3.01
C GLU A 91 18.35 11.05 -3.66
N ALA A 92 18.13 11.35 -4.95
CA ALA A 92 18.87 12.39 -5.65
C ALA A 92 18.60 13.79 -5.06
N LEU A 93 17.36 14.08 -4.66
CA LEU A 93 17.00 15.35 -4.02
C LEU A 93 17.58 15.47 -2.61
N GLU A 94 17.57 14.40 -1.82
CA GLU A 94 18.17 14.36 -0.48
C GLU A 94 19.70 14.57 -0.56
N ALA A 95 20.38 13.94 -1.52
CA ALA A 95 21.80 14.15 -1.75
C ALA A 95 22.12 15.59 -2.18
N ALA A 96 21.30 16.18 -3.05
CA ALA A 96 21.45 17.58 -3.47
C ALA A 96 21.22 18.56 -2.30
N ALA A 97 20.21 18.30 -1.46
CA ALA A 97 19.95 19.10 -0.27
C ALA A 97 21.09 19.00 0.75
N ALA A 98 21.66 17.81 0.96
CA ALA A 98 22.82 17.61 1.83
C ALA A 98 24.05 18.37 1.33
N CYS A 99 24.31 18.35 0.01
CA CYS A 99 25.39 19.12 -0.61
C CYS A 99 25.20 20.63 -0.44
N ALA A 100 23.98 21.13 -0.66
CA ALA A 100 23.66 22.55 -0.49
C ALA A 100 23.80 23.01 0.97
N ALA A 101 23.42 22.17 1.94
CA ALA A 101 23.58 22.46 3.36
C ALA A 101 25.05 22.50 3.80
N ALA A 102 25.91 21.66 3.21
CA ALA A 102 27.34 21.65 3.50
C ALA A 102 28.10 22.88 2.96
N GLY A 103 27.56 23.57 1.95
CA GLY A 103 28.16 24.77 1.35
C GLY A 103 27.85 26.10 2.05
N GLY A 104 27.00 26.11 3.09
CA GLY A 104 26.49 27.34 3.73
C GLY A 104 27.29 27.86 4.93
N GLY A 105 28.46 27.30 5.24
CA GLY A 105 29.21 27.58 6.47
C GLY A 105 30.59 28.24 6.27
N ALA A 106 30.77 29.06 5.24
CA ALA A 106 31.99 29.83 5.03
C ALA A 106 31.68 31.33 4.98
N SER A 107 31.61 31.95 6.15
CA SER A 107 31.77 33.40 6.35
C SER A 107 32.24 33.68 7.76
#